data_AF-A0A366M8S2-F1
#
_entry.id   AF-A0A366M8S2-F1
#
_cell.length_a   1.000
_cell.length_b   1.000
_cell.length_c   1.000
_cell.angle_alpha   90.00
_cell.angle_beta   90.00
_cell.angle_gamma   90.00
#
_symmetry.space_group_name_H-M   'P 1'
#
loop_
_entity.id
_entity.type
_entity.pdbx_description
1 polymer ?
#
loop_
_entity_poly.entity_id
_entity_poly.type
_entity_poly.pdbx_seq_one_letter_code
_entity_poly.pdbx_strand_id
1 'polypeptide(L)'
;MIVDNTSTVDLVKPAEYGADIVVDSATKFLGGHGTSLGGLIVTGDEFDWANGKFPKFTKTDPTYNGLSYTEAFNELTYIIKARGNFLRDVGPSLSPFNAFLILQGIETLSLRMKQHNENALEVAKFLDNHDSVSWVNYLVLNMILLTNSRKNILKEAMVLY
;
A
#
# COMPACT_ATOMS: atom_id res chain seq x y z
N MET A 1 -2.82 -6.76 10.75
CA MET A 1 -3.03 -5.35 10.41
C MET A 1 -3.08 -5.19 8.90
N ILE A 2 -4.01 -4.40 8.38
CA ILE A 2 -4.10 -4.04 6.97
C ILE A 2 -3.74 -2.55 6.85
N VAL A 3 -2.83 -2.20 5.94
CA VAL A 3 -2.36 -0.82 5.73
C VAL A 3 -2.60 -0.39 4.28
N ASP A 4 -3.23 0.77 4.09
CA ASP A 4 -3.24 1.47 2.80
C ASP A 4 -1.93 2.27 2.66
N ASN A 5 -1.09 1.89 1.70
CA ASN A 5 0.22 2.51 1.47
C ASN A 5 0.22 3.49 0.29
N THR A 6 -0.95 3.84 -0.25
CA THR A 6 -1.05 4.57 -1.51
C THR A 6 -0.24 5.87 -1.52
N SER A 7 -0.27 6.64 -0.42
CA SER A 7 0.41 7.95 -0.31
C SER A 7 1.90 7.87 0.02
N THR A 8 2.38 6.69 0.43
CA THR A 8 3.76 6.46 0.88
C THR A 8 4.46 5.38 0.07
N VAL A 9 3.92 5.04 -1.10
CA VAL A 9 4.58 4.14 -2.04
C VAL A 9 5.96 4.69 -2.41
N ASP A 10 6.94 3.79 -2.55
CA ASP A 10 8.37 4.12 -2.74
C ASP A 10 9.06 4.79 -1.53
N LEU A 11 8.32 5.22 -0.51
CA LEU A 11 8.86 5.87 0.69
C LEU A 11 8.92 4.93 1.90
N VAL A 12 7.85 4.15 2.10
CA VAL A 12 7.68 3.27 3.26
C VAL A 12 7.30 1.88 2.76
N LYS A 13 7.86 0.87 3.41
CA LYS A 13 7.50 -0.54 3.24
C LYS A 13 6.78 -1.02 4.49
N PRO A 14 5.44 -0.92 4.59
CA PRO A 14 4.72 -1.22 5.83
C PRO A 14 4.94 -2.64 6.37
N ALA A 15 5.26 -3.60 5.50
CA ALA A 15 5.60 -4.97 5.89
C ALA A 15 6.80 -5.02 6.86
N GLU A 16 7.81 -4.17 6.67
CA GLU A 16 8.98 -4.06 7.56
C GLU A 16 8.62 -3.51 8.96
N TYR A 17 7.39 -2.99 9.12
CA TYR A 17 6.85 -2.47 10.38
C TYR A 17 5.65 -3.29 10.89
N GLY A 18 5.49 -4.54 10.43
CA GLY A 18 4.49 -5.49 10.94
C GLY A 18 3.11 -5.37 10.31
N ALA A 19 3.00 -4.79 9.11
CA ALA A 19 1.77 -4.89 8.33
C ALA A 19 1.67 -6.27 7.66
N ASP A 20 0.60 -7.00 7.93
CA ASP A 20 0.37 -8.34 7.34
C ASP A 20 -0.13 -8.24 5.89
N ILE A 21 -0.90 -7.18 5.59
CA ILE A 21 -1.46 -6.91 4.27
C ILE A 21 -1.27 -5.43 3.95
N VAL A 22 -0.73 -5.16 2.78
CA VAL A 22 -0.62 -3.83 2.19
C VAL A 22 -1.59 -3.71 1.02
N VAL A 23 -2.32 -2.60 0.96
CA VAL A 23 -3.18 -2.27 -0.18
C VAL A 23 -2.73 -0.95 -0.79
N ASP A 24 -2.79 -0.88 -2.12
CA ASP A 24 -2.44 0.32 -2.87
C ASP A 24 -3.49 0.61 -3.93
N SER A 25 -3.90 1.87 -4.02
CA SER A 25 -4.64 2.37 -5.17
C SER A 25 -3.65 2.65 -6.32
N ALA A 26 -3.44 1.64 -7.16
CA ALA A 26 -2.58 1.70 -8.35
C ALA A 26 -2.87 2.88 -9.28
N THR A 27 -4.13 3.34 -9.28
CA THR A 27 -4.59 4.55 -9.96
C THR A 27 -3.73 5.78 -9.70
N LYS A 28 -3.17 5.92 -8.48
CA LYS A 28 -2.51 7.13 -8.02
C LYS A 28 -1.03 7.10 -8.40
N PHE A 29 -0.13 7.09 -7.43
CA PHE A 29 1.29 7.29 -7.66
C PHE A 29 1.97 6.15 -8.44
N LEU A 30 1.50 4.90 -8.27
CA LEU A 30 1.99 3.75 -9.04
C LEU A 30 1.81 3.96 -10.55
N GLY A 31 0.57 4.19 -11.02
CA GLY A 31 0.30 4.52 -12.42
C GLY A 31 0.77 5.91 -12.82
N GLY A 32 0.71 6.90 -11.92
CA GLY A 32 1.34 8.21 -12.01
C GLY A 32 0.72 9.22 -12.99
N HIS A 33 -0.08 8.76 -13.96
CA HIS A 33 -0.46 9.58 -15.13
C HIS A 33 -1.97 9.85 -15.25
N GLY A 34 -2.79 9.40 -14.29
CA GLY A 34 -4.24 9.66 -14.29
C GLY A 34 -5.01 8.97 -15.42
N THR A 35 -4.42 7.96 -16.06
CA THR A 35 -4.97 7.29 -17.26
C THR A 35 -5.66 5.97 -16.98
N SER A 36 -5.39 5.34 -15.84
CA SER A 36 -5.81 3.96 -15.55
C SER A 36 -6.25 3.80 -14.11
N LEU A 37 -7.40 3.16 -13.93
CA LEU A 37 -7.85 2.70 -12.62
C LEU A 37 -7.26 1.32 -12.32
N GLY A 38 -6.81 1.12 -11.08
CA GLY A 38 -6.36 -0.17 -10.58
C GLY A 38 -6.11 -0.18 -9.08
N GLY A 39 -6.03 -1.38 -8.51
CA GLY A 39 -5.71 -1.62 -7.11
C GLY A 39 -4.79 -2.84 -6.95
N LEU A 40 -3.96 -2.84 -5.91
CA LEU A 40 -3.10 -3.94 -5.53
C LEU A 40 -3.40 -4.39 -4.10
N ILE A 41 -3.30 -5.69 -3.87
CA ILE A 41 -3.23 -6.31 -2.55
C ILE A 41 -1.92 -7.07 -2.50
N VAL A 42 -1.07 -6.75 -1.52
CA VAL A 42 0.21 -7.41 -1.27
C VAL A 42 0.15 -8.02 0.12
N THR A 43 0.57 -9.27 0.26
CA THR A 43 0.58 -9.99 1.53
C THR A 43 2.00 -10.41 1.86
N GLY A 44 2.37 -10.29 3.13
CA GLY A 44 3.59 -10.92 3.66
C GLY A 44 3.39 -12.40 3.94
N ASP A 45 4.43 -13.05 4.43
CA ASP A 45 4.50 -14.48 4.73
C ASP A 45 4.50 -14.82 6.24
N GLU A 46 4.54 -13.81 7.11
CA GLU A 46 4.70 -14.01 8.56
C GLU A 46 3.39 -14.23 9.34
N PHE A 47 2.23 -13.88 8.77
CA PHE A 47 0.97 -13.90 9.53
C PHE A 47 0.36 -15.30 9.64
N ASP A 48 0.18 -15.77 10.87
CA ASP A 48 -0.50 -17.04 11.15
C ASP A 48 -2.02 -16.95 10.94
N TRP A 49 -2.48 -17.37 9.76
CA TRP A 49 -3.90 -17.51 9.42
C TRP A 49 -4.61 -18.64 10.16
N ALA A 50 -3.89 -19.53 10.85
CA ALA A 50 -4.41 -20.66 11.60
C ALA A 50 -4.54 -20.41 13.12
N ASN A 51 -4.32 -19.18 13.59
CA ASN A 51 -4.39 -18.78 15.01
C ASN A 51 -5.79 -18.89 15.69
N GLY A 52 -6.75 -19.58 15.07
CA GLY A 52 -8.10 -19.80 15.57
C GLY A 52 -9.11 -18.69 15.24
N LYS A 53 -8.67 -17.52 14.77
CA LYS A 53 -9.58 -16.39 14.45
C LYS A 53 -10.16 -16.43 13.04
N PHE A 54 -9.56 -17.20 12.12
CA PHE A 54 -9.92 -17.19 10.70
C PHE A 54 -10.38 -18.55 10.17
N PRO A 55 -11.53 -19.07 10.64
CA PRO A 55 -12.03 -20.38 10.24
C PRO A 55 -12.30 -20.51 8.74
N LYS A 56 -12.46 -19.41 8.00
CA LYS A 56 -12.65 -19.43 6.53
C LYS A 56 -11.38 -19.81 5.76
N PHE A 57 -10.21 -19.76 6.39
CA PHE A 57 -8.95 -20.21 5.79
C PHE A 57 -8.60 -21.64 6.23
N THR A 58 -8.96 -22.04 7.45
CA THR A 58 -8.60 -23.35 8.02
C THR A 58 -9.63 -24.45 7.80
N LYS A 59 -10.91 -24.12 7.64
CA LYS A 59 -11.94 -25.12 7.31
C LYS A 59 -11.96 -25.40 5.82
N THR A 60 -12.37 -26.62 5.49
CA THR A 60 -12.56 -27.06 4.11
C THR A 60 -13.61 -26.19 3.41
N ASP A 61 -13.26 -25.69 2.23
CA ASP A 61 -14.11 -24.85 1.40
C ASP A 61 -14.82 -25.70 0.34
N PRO A 62 -16.15 -25.93 0.45
CA PRO A 62 -16.88 -26.76 -0.50
C PRO A 62 -16.92 -26.13 -1.91
N THR A 63 -16.71 -24.82 -2.04
CA THR A 63 -16.66 -24.13 -3.33
C THR A 63 -15.34 -24.35 -4.08
N TYR A 64 -14.39 -25.02 -3.43
CA TYR A 64 -13.08 -25.40 -3.92
C TYR A 64 -12.79 -26.88 -3.62
N ASN A 65 -13.76 -27.77 -3.84
CA ASN A 65 -13.61 -29.23 -3.67
C ASN A 65 -13.13 -29.67 -2.28
N GLY A 66 -13.52 -28.94 -1.23
CA GLY A 66 -13.14 -29.26 0.16
C GLY A 66 -11.74 -28.80 0.54
N LEU A 67 -11.15 -27.86 -0.20
CA LEU A 67 -9.81 -27.31 0.06
C LEU A 67 -9.72 -26.58 1.40
N SER A 68 -8.71 -26.88 2.21
CA SER A 68 -8.28 -26.03 3.33
C SER A 68 -7.14 -25.13 2.83
N TYR A 69 -7.31 -23.80 2.92
CA TYR A 69 -6.33 -22.85 2.35
C TYR A 69 -5.03 -22.83 3.12
N THR A 70 -5.09 -22.89 4.46
CA THR A 70 -3.89 -22.92 5.30
C THR A 70 -3.08 -24.20 5.08
N GLU A 71 -3.76 -25.34 4.91
CA GLU A 71 -3.08 -26.62 4.65
C GLU A 71 -2.45 -26.66 3.25
N ALA A 72 -3.10 -26.06 2.26
CA ALA A 72 -2.65 -26.13 0.87
C ALA A 72 -1.61 -25.07 0.48
N PHE A 73 -1.69 -23.87 1.06
CA PHE A 73 -0.95 -22.71 0.56
C PHE A 73 -0.11 -21.98 1.60
N ASN A 74 -0.16 -22.38 2.88
CA ASN A 74 0.64 -21.80 3.97
C ASN A 74 0.69 -20.25 3.92
N GLU A 75 1.84 -19.65 3.62
CA GLU A 75 2.03 -18.19 3.54
C GLU A 75 1.16 -17.51 2.47
N LEU A 76 0.81 -18.20 1.39
CA LEU A 76 -0.01 -17.68 0.29
C LEU A 76 -1.52 -17.77 0.56
N THR A 77 -1.93 -18.27 1.73
CA THR A 77 -3.33 -18.50 2.13
C THR A 77 -4.25 -17.34 1.78
N TYR A 78 -3.89 -16.12 2.19
CA TYR A 78 -4.76 -14.96 1.99
C TYR A 78 -4.89 -14.59 0.53
N ILE A 79 -3.76 -14.43 -0.19
CA ILE A 79 -3.78 -13.96 -1.58
C ILE A 79 -4.44 -14.97 -2.52
N ILE A 80 -4.26 -16.27 -2.26
CA ILE A 80 -4.92 -17.33 -3.03
C ILE A 80 -6.42 -17.36 -2.75
N LYS A 81 -6.87 -17.21 -1.50
CA LYS A 81 -8.32 -17.11 -1.23
C LYS A 81 -8.93 -15.83 -1.80
N ALA A 82 -8.23 -14.70 -1.74
CA ALA A 82 -8.68 -13.44 -2.33
C ALA A 82 -8.84 -13.58 -3.86
N ARG A 83 -7.90 -14.24 -4.54
CA ARG A 83 -8.01 -14.52 -5.98
C ARG A 83 -9.07 -15.58 -6.29
N GLY A 84 -9.10 -16.66 -5.53
CA GLY A 84 -9.95 -17.82 -5.79
C GLY A 84 -11.43 -17.55 -5.50
N ASN A 85 -11.75 -16.90 -4.39
CA ASN A 85 -13.13 -16.68 -4.00
C ASN A 85 -13.56 -15.28 -4.39
N PHE A 86 -12.87 -14.26 -3.87
CA PHE A 86 -13.35 -12.88 -4.00
C PHE A 86 -13.27 -12.38 -5.45
N LEU A 87 -12.12 -12.52 -6.13
CA LEU A 87 -12.01 -12.09 -7.53
C LEU A 87 -12.93 -12.89 -8.46
N ARG A 88 -13.06 -14.21 -8.23
CA ARG A 88 -13.97 -15.06 -9.01
C ARG A 88 -15.43 -14.66 -8.86
N ASP A 89 -15.88 -14.43 -7.63
CA ASP A 89 -17.31 -14.24 -7.32
C ASP A 89 -17.77 -12.80 -7.51
N VAL A 90 -16.91 -11.81 -7.24
CA VAL A 90 -17.24 -10.37 -7.33
C VAL A 90 -16.76 -9.75 -8.66
N GLY A 91 -15.74 -10.32 -9.29
CA GLY A 91 -15.25 -9.90 -10.60
C GLY A 91 -14.51 -8.56 -10.72
N PRO A 92 -13.81 -7.99 -9.69
CA PRO A 92 -13.00 -6.78 -9.86
C PRO A 92 -11.69 -7.05 -10.63
N SER A 93 -11.81 -7.53 -11.86
CA SER A 93 -10.69 -7.89 -12.73
C SER A 93 -10.06 -6.65 -13.35
N LEU A 94 -8.74 -6.52 -13.22
CA LEU A 94 -7.98 -5.46 -13.87
C LEU A 94 -7.86 -5.73 -15.37
N SER A 95 -8.19 -4.73 -16.20
CA SER A 95 -7.94 -4.78 -17.64
C SER A 95 -6.44 -4.98 -17.93
N PRO A 96 -6.04 -5.90 -18.83
CA PRO A 96 -4.64 -6.04 -19.23
C PRO A 96 -4.02 -4.75 -19.78
N PHE A 97 -4.82 -3.92 -20.44
CA PHE A 97 -4.38 -2.62 -20.93
C PHE A 97 -4.09 -1.64 -19.78
N ASN A 98 -4.96 -1.60 -18.75
CA ASN A 98 -4.68 -0.80 -17.56
C ASN A 98 -3.45 -1.32 -16.82
N ALA A 99 -3.27 -2.64 -16.73
CA ALA A 99 -2.08 -3.23 -16.13
C ALA A 99 -0.81 -2.80 -16.86
N PHE A 100 -0.81 -2.81 -18.19
CA PHE A 100 0.29 -2.30 -19.01
C PHE A 100 0.58 -0.81 -18.74
N LEU A 101 -0.45 0.05 -18.75
CA LEU A 101 -0.28 1.47 -18.48
C LEU A 101 0.23 1.76 -17.06
N ILE A 102 -0.22 0.99 -16.06
CA ILE A 102 0.30 1.07 -14.70
C ILE A 102 1.78 0.67 -14.66
N LEU A 103 2.17 -0.41 -15.35
CA LEU A 103 3.58 -0.83 -15.45
C LEU A 103 4.45 0.26 -16.08
N GLN A 104 3.99 0.92 -17.16
CA GLN A 104 4.70 2.07 -17.74
C GLN A 104 4.87 3.22 -16.72
N GLY A 105 3.86 3.44 -15.87
CA GLY A 105 3.97 4.39 -14.76
C GLY A 105 5.07 4.03 -13.78
N ILE A 106 5.15 2.75 -13.39
CA ILE A 106 6.08 2.25 -12.37
C ILE A 106 7.54 2.46 -12.78
N GLU A 107 7.88 2.41 -14.06
CA GLU A 107 9.25 2.63 -14.57
C GLU A 107 9.87 3.97 -14.12
N THR A 108 9.03 4.97 -13.85
CA THR A 108 9.46 6.32 -13.42
C THR A 108 9.05 6.66 -11.99
N LEU A 109 8.55 5.68 -11.23
CA LEU A 109 7.96 5.90 -9.90
C LEU A 109 8.89 6.65 -8.96
N SER A 110 10.12 6.20 -8.79
CA SER A 110 11.04 6.80 -7.82
C SER A 110 11.47 8.21 -8.17
N LEU A 111 11.66 8.49 -9.47
CA LEU A 111 11.95 9.83 -9.97
C LEU A 111 10.78 10.78 -9.70
N ARG A 112 9.55 10.34 -9.98
CA ARG A 112 8.33 11.12 -9.73
C ARG A 112 8.10 11.34 -8.25
N MET A 113 8.23 10.29 -7.43
CA MET A 113 8.03 10.40 -5.99
C MET A 113 9.05 11.34 -5.36
N LYS A 114 10.33 11.27 -5.74
CA LYS A 114 11.33 12.26 -5.32
C LYS A 114 10.86 13.69 -5.59
N GLN A 115 10.56 14.00 -6.85
CA GLN A 115 10.18 15.36 -7.24
C GLN A 115 8.87 15.81 -6.60
N HIS A 116 7.88 14.91 -6.44
CA HIS A 116 6.63 15.22 -5.75
C HIS A 116 6.88 15.61 -4.29
N ASN A 117 7.74 14.89 -3.58
CA ASN A 117 8.07 15.17 -2.18
C ASN A 117 8.86 16.48 -2.02
N GLU A 118 9.85 16.73 -2.89
CA GLU A 118 10.62 17.98 -2.90
C GLU A 118 9.71 19.20 -3.14
N ASN A 119 8.88 19.14 -4.18
CA ASN A 119 7.95 20.21 -4.51
C ASN A 119 6.91 20.43 -3.41
N ALA A 120 6.36 19.35 -2.84
CA ALA A 120 5.38 19.45 -1.75
C ALA A 120 6.00 20.10 -0.50
N LEU A 121 7.26 19.79 -0.18
CA LEU A 121 7.97 20.43 0.93
C LEU A 121 8.21 21.92 0.66
N GLU A 122 8.61 22.30 -0.55
CA GLU A 122 8.80 23.70 -0.92
C GLU A 122 7.48 24.49 -0.83
N VAL A 123 6.39 23.95 -1.38
CA VAL A 123 5.05 24.55 -1.28
C VAL A 123 4.62 24.65 0.18
N ALA A 124 4.84 23.61 0.99
CA ALA A 124 4.48 23.64 2.41
C ALA A 124 5.25 24.75 3.14
N LYS A 125 6.56 24.89 2.91
CA LYS A 125 7.37 25.97 3.50
C LYS A 125 6.92 27.35 3.03
N PHE A 126 6.59 27.50 1.75
CA PHE A 126 6.09 28.75 1.21
C PHE A 126 4.78 29.17 1.90
N LEU A 127 3.82 28.25 2.03
CA LEU A 127 2.53 28.50 2.67
C LEU A 127 2.67 28.77 4.17
N ASP A 128 3.57 28.06 4.86
CA ASP A 128 3.78 28.20 6.31
C ASP A 128 4.35 29.58 6.69
N ASN A 129 5.09 30.22 5.78
CA ASN A 129 5.64 31.56 5.96
C ASN A 129 4.76 32.69 5.40
N HIS A 130 3.54 32.39 4.92
CA HIS A 130 2.69 33.38 4.28
C HIS A 130 1.66 33.97 5.25
N ASP A 131 1.69 35.30 5.48
CA ASP A 131 0.84 35.98 6.48
C ASP A 131 -0.67 35.72 6.34
N SER A 132 -1.17 35.51 5.12
CA SER A 132 -2.58 35.19 4.86
C SER A 132 -2.97 33.72 5.11
N VAL A 133 -2.02 32.84 5.43
CA VAL A 133 -2.27 31.41 5.68
C VAL A 133 -2.33 31.16 7.18
N SER A 134 -3.44 30.59 7.65
CA SER A 134 -3.66 30.37 9.09
C SER A 134 -2.91 29.16 9.66
N TRP A 135 -2.73 28.10 8.88
CA TRP A 135 -1.99 26.90 9.28
C TRP A 135 -1.64 26.03 8.07
N VAL A 136 -0.56 25.25 8.21
CA VAL A 136 -0.15 24.22 7.25
C VAL A 136 0.00 22.87 7.96
N ASN A 137 -0.63 21.82 7.40
CA ASN A 137 -0.46 20.46 7.89
C ASN A 137 0.37 19.64 6.90
N TYR A 138 1.69 19.66 7.11
CA TYR A 138 2.63 18.81 6.39
C TYR A 138 3.55 18.10 7.38
N LEU A 139 3.61 16.76 7.28
CA LEU A 139 4.28 15.88 8.25
C LEU A 139 5.74 16.29 8.52
N VAL A 140 6.46 16.72 7.49
CA VAL A 140 7.88 17.08 7.57
C VAL A 140 8.09 18.42 8.29
N LEU A 141 7.15 19.37 8.19
CA LEU A 141 7.24 20.65 8.93
C LEU A 141 6.98 20.45 10.42
N ASN A 142 6.05 19.56 10.76
CA ASN A 142 5.59 19.33 12.12
C ASN A 142 6.31 18.17 12.84
N MET A 143 7.53 17.83 12.41
CA MET A 143 8.27 16.67 12.95
C MET A 143 8.40 16.67 14.47
N ILE A 144 8.54 17.84 15.11
CA ILE A 144 8.66 17.95 16.58
C ILE A 144 7.44 17.33 17.29
N LEU A 145 6.24 17.47 16.72
CA LEU A 145 4.97 16.99 17.27
C LEU A 145 4.75 15.48 17.10
N LEU A 146 5.65 14.79 16.40
CA LEU A 146 5.54 13.36 16.14
C LEU A 146 6.14 12.50 17.26
N THR A 147 5.54 11.33 17.47
CA THR A 147 6.10 10.27 18.32
C THR A 147 7.45 9.80 17.76
N ASN A 148 8.31 9.27 18.62
CA ASN A 148 9.64 8.79 18.22
C ASN A 148 9.58 7.70 17.12
N SER A 149 8.59 6.81 17.20
CA SER A 149 8.32 5.81 16.17
C SER A 149 8.04 6.42 14.80
N ARG A 150 7.19 7.46 14.73
CA ARG A 150 6.88 8.18 13.48
C ARG A 150 8.08 8.95 12.95
N LYS A 151 8.89 9.52 13.85
CA LYS A 151 10.15 10.19 13.48
C LYS A 151 11.14 9.21 12.84
N ASN A 152 11.24 7.98 13.32
CA ASN A 152 12.15 6.98 12.75
C ASN A 152 11.72 6.55 11.35
N ILE A 153 10.45 6.22 11.16
CA ILE A 153 9.90 5.86 9.83
C ILE A 153 10.12 7.00 8.83
N LEU A 154 9.84 8.24 9.23
CA LEU A 154 10.04 9.40 8.36
C LEU A 154 11.52 9.67 8.08
N LYS A 155 12.41 9.45 9.05
CA LYS A 155 13.86 9.59 8.82
C LYS A 155 14.33 8.55 7.80
N GLU A 156 13.91 7.30 7.91
CA GLU A 156 14.27 6.26 6.94
C GLU A 156 13.70 6.58 5.55
N ALA A 157 12.45 7.02 5.47
CA ALA A 157 11.81 7.45 4.23
C ALA A 157 12.45 8.69 3.59
N MET A 158 12.95 9.63 4.41
CA MET A 158 13.59 10.87 3.94
C MET A 158 15.09 10.70 3.67
N VAL A 159 15.79 9.76 4.30
CA VAL A 159 17.22 9.48 4.04
C VAL A 159 17.42 8.95 2.61
N LEU A 160 16.36 8.49 1.96
CA LEU A 160 16.36 8.12 0.54
C LEU A 160 16.41 9.34 -0.41
N TYR A 161 16.36 10.58 0.09
CA TYR A 161 16.35 11.81 -0.73
C TYR A 161 17.21 12.95 -0.18
#